data_AF-A0A3M4IQ95-F1
#
_entry.id   AF-A0A3M4IQ95-F1
#
_cell.length_a   1.000
_cell.length_b   1.000
_cell.length_c   1.000
_cell.angle_alpha   90.00
_cell.angle_beta   90.00
_cell.angle_gamma   90.00
#
_symmetry.space_group_name_H-M   'P 1'
#
loop_
_entity.id
_entity.type
_entity.pdbx_description
1 polymer ?
#
loop_
_entity_poly.entity_id
_entity_poly.type
_entity_poly.pdbx_seq_one_letter_code
_entity_poly.pdbx_strand_id
1 'polypeptide(L)'
;MRLAQVRVEKAVVYVKAPLSTLLPEQLHAADVQAPEGYKAFRDVTVLFQGFGTTTSIGFKDNDRSRQVALPNDSLIVEKERKQPI
;
A
#
# COMPACT_ATOMS: atom_id res chain seq x y z
N MET A 1 -23.14 10.79 3.63
CA MET A 1 -21.76 10.30 3.85
C MET A 1 -21.12 10.07 2.48
N ARG A 2 -19.97 10.68 2.18
CA ARG A 2 -19.27 10.45 0.90
C ARG A 2 -18.52 9.12 1.01
N LEU A 3 -18.98 8.10 0.29
CA LEU A 3 -18.25 6.84 0.14
C LEU A 3 -16.93 7.15 -0.57
N ALA A 4 -15.82 7.19 0.16
CA ALA A 4 -14.49 7.27 -0.43
C ALA A 4 -14.11 5.89 -0.98
N GLN A 5 -14.76 5.48 -2.07
CA GLN A 5 -14.43 4.25 -2.79
C GLN A 5 -13.23 4.51 -3.71
N VAL A 6 -12.06 4.75 -3.10
CA VAL A 6 -10.82 5.01 -3.84
C VAL A 6 -10.09 3.68 -4.01
N ARG A 7 -10.35 3.00 -5.13
CA ARG A 7 -9.49 1.92 -5.60
C ARG A 7 -8.31 2.52 -6.35
N VAL A 8 -7.09 2.35 -5.84
CA VAL A 8 -5.86 2.77 -6.50
C VAL A 8 -5.10 1.53 -6.90
N GLU A 9 -4.99 1.28 -8.19
CA GLU A 9 -4.18 0.19 -8.72
C GLU A 9 -2.71 0.62 -8.83
N LYS A 10 -1.80 -0.35 -8.74
CA LYS A 10 -0.35 -0.17 -8.89
C LYS A 10 0.23 0.98 -8.05
N ALA A 11 -0.27 1.14 -6.83
CA ALA A 11 0.28 2.11 -5.89
C ALA A 11 1.65 1.66 -5.37
N VAL A 12 2.48 2.64 -5.02
CA VAL A 12 3.58 2.43 -4.09
C VAL A 12 3.06 2.70 -2.69
N VAL A 13 3.27 1.76 -1.78
CA VAL A 13 2.91 1.92 -0.38
C VAL A 13 4.14 1.78 0.51
N TYR A 14 4.19 2.58 1.56
CA TYR A 14 5.23 2.47 2.57
C TYR A 14 4.59 1.92 3.84
N VAL A 15 5.08 0.77 4.30
CA VAL A 15 4.55 0.09 5.48
C VAL A 15 5.56 0.16 6.61
N LYS A 16 5.11 0.64 7.78
CA LYS A 16 5.94 0.75 8.98
C LYS A 16 6.31 -0.63 9.53
N ALA A 17 7.52 -0.80 10.04
CA ALA A 17 7.90 -1.99 10.80
C ALA A 17 7.08 -2.10 12.11
N PRO A 18 6.74 -3.32 12.57
CA PRO A 18 7.05 -4.62 11.98
C PRO A 18 6.04 -5.09 10.92
N LEU A 19 4.98 -4.31 10.65
CA LEU A 19 3.89 -4.71 9.75
C LEU A 19 4.33 -4.88 8.28
N SER A 20 5.46 -4.29 7.90
CA SER A 20 6.09 -4.52 6.60
C SER A 20 6.39 -6.00 6.32
N THR A 21 6.58 -6.82 7.37
CA THR A 21 6.79 -8.28 7.23
C THR A 21 5.56 -9.04 6.73
N LEU A 22 4.38 -8.42 6.74
CA LEU A 22 3.16 -9.02 6.20
C LEU A 22 3.13 -9.02 4.67
N LEU A 23 3.96 -8.18 4.05
CA LEU A 23 4.07 -8.07 2.60
C LEU A 23 5.23 -8.92 2.09
N PRO A 24 5.05 -9.60 0.95
CA PRO A 24 6.09 -10.43 0.36
C PRO A 24 7.26 -9.58 -0.15
N GLU A 25 8.48 -10.11 0.01
CA GLU A 25 9.72 -9.44 -0.41
C GLU A 25 9.77 -9.15 -1.91
N GLN A 26 9.04 -9.92 -2.74
CA GLN A 26 8.99 -9.71 -4.19
C GLN A 26 8.35 -8.37 -4.57
N LEU A 27 7.55 -7.77 -3.67
CA LEU A 27 6.96 -6.45 -3.89
C LEU A 27 7.87 -5.32 -3.44
N HIS A 28 8.98 -5.61 -2.75
CA HIS A 28 9.88 -4.60 -2.21
C HIS A 28 10.45 -3.72 -3.34
N ALA A 29 10.18 -2.43 -3.25
CA ALA A 29 10.68 -1.42 -4.18
C ALA A 29 12.02 -0.89 -3.65
N ALA A 30 13.09 -1.67 -3.85
CA ALA A 30 14.43 -1.34 -3.33
C ALA A 30 15.05 -0.08 -3.97
N ASP A 31 14.52 0.34 -5.11
CA ASP A 31 14.87 1.55 -5.85
C ASP A 31 14.18 2.83 -5.31
N VAL A 32 13.22 2.68 -4.39
CA VAL A 32 12.47 3.79 -3.81
C VAL A 32 13.00 4.11 -2.41
N GLN A 33 13.36 5.38 -2.19
CA GLN A 33 13.76 5.85 -0.87
C GLN A 33 12.57 5.84 0.08
N ALA A 34 12.59 4.97 1.09
CA ALA A 34 11.58 4.94 2.14
C ALA A 34 11.95 5.85 3.32
N PRO A 35 10.94 6.43 4.02
CA PRO A 35 11.15 7.07 5.32
C PRO A 35 11.74 6.08 6.35
N GLU A 36 12.42 6.61 7.36
CA GLU A 36 12.99 5.79 8.45
C GLU A 36 11.91 4.93 9.12
N GLY A 37 12.18 3.63 9.29
CA GLY A 37 11.25 2.67 9.89
C GLY A 37 10.15 2.17 8.94
N TYR A 38 10.15 2.59 7.68
CA TYR A 38 9.22 2.12 6.65
C TYR A 38 9.95 1.30 5.57
N LYS A 39 9.21 0.42 4.91
CA LYS A 39 9.65 -0.31 3.72
C LYS A 39 8.69 -0.03 2.57
N ALA A 40 9.22 0.24 1.38
CA ALA A 40 8.45 0.58 0.19
C ALA A 40 8.05 -0.69 -0.58
N PHE A 41 6.81 -0.72 -1.06
CA PHE A 41 6.28 -1.84 -1.85
C PHE A 41 5.53 -1.32 -3.06
N ARG A 42 5.80 -1.90 -4.24
CA ARG A 42 5.14 -1.56 -5.51
C ARG A 42 4.09 -2.60 -5.90
N ASP A 43 3.31 -2.27 -6.91
CA ASP A 43 2.26 -3.13 -7.47
C ASP A 43 1.18 -3.53 -6.43
N VAL A 44 0.99 -2.67 -5.42
CA VAL A 44 -0.04 -2.84 -4.40
C VAL A 44 -1.33 -2.14 -4.86
N THR A 45 -2.47 -2.80 -4.66
CA THR A 45 -3.78 -2.20 -4.89
C THR A 45 -4.35 -1.70 -3.57
N VAL A 46 -4.58 -0.39 -3.45
CA VAL A 46 -5.35 0.16 -2.34
C VAL A 46 -6.83 -0.07 -2.65
N LEU A 47 -7.50 -0.89 -1.84
CA LEU A 47 -8.88 -1.29 -2.06
C LEU A 47 -9.86 -0.32 -1.40
N PHE A 48 -9.49 0.17 -0.23
CA PHE A 48 -10.32 1.09 0.54
C PHE A 48 -9.44 1.95 1.45
N GLN A 49 -9.64 3.28 1.40
CA GLN A 49 -8.94 4.26 2.25
C GLN A 49 -9.97 5.22 2.88
N GLY A 50 -9.90 5.42 4.20
CA GLY A 50 -10.68 6.47 4.88
C GLY A 50 -11.97 6.03 5.58
N PHE A 51 -12.09 4.76 6.00
CA PHE A 51 -13.18 4.28 6.85
C PHE A 51 -12.61 3.66 8.11
N GLY A 52 -12.98 4.25 9.24
CA GLY A 52 -12.40 3.90 10.53
C GLY A 52 -10.89 4.21 10.58
N THR A 53 -10.15 3.32 11.23
CA THR A 53 -8.72 3.49 11.56
C THR A 53 -7.79 2.67 10.66
N THR A 54 -8.31 2.01 9.64
CA THR A 54 -7.55 1.08 8.78
C THR A 54 -7.73 1.35 7.29
N THR A 55 -6.71 1.01 6.51
CA THR A 55 -6.71 0.98 5.05
C THR A 55 -6.54 -0.46 4.59
N SER A 56 -7.36 -0.90 3.63
CA SER A 56 -7.27 -2.24 3.07
C SER A 56 -6.45 -2.22 1.79
N ILE A 57 -5.42 -3.06 1.72
CA ILE A 57 -4.56 -3.22 0.55
C ILE A 57 -4.58 -4.67 0.08
N GLY A 58 -4.50 -4.86 -1.23
CA GLY A 58 -4.41 -6.16 -1.89
C GLY A 58 -3.18 -6.26 -2.77
N PHE A 59 -2.59 -7.44 -2.85
CA PHE A 59 -1.40 -7.70 -3.63
C PHE A 59 -1.32 -9.17 -4.07
N LYS A 60 -0.44 -9.45 -5.04
CA LYS A 60 -0.09 -10.82 -5.45
C LYS A 60 1.02 -11.37 -4.56
N ASP A 61 0.85 -12.61 -4.16
CA ASP A 61 1.84 -13.40 -3.43
C ASP A 61 1.91 -14.76 -4.13
N ASN A 62 2.89 -14.89 -5.02
CA ASN A 62 2.98 -16.00 -5.96
C ASN A 62 1.66 -16.14 -6.77
N ASP A 63 1.06 -17.33 -6.81
CA ASP A 63 -0.17 -17.59 -7.55
C ASP A 63 -1.45 -17.16 -6.81
N ARG A 64 -1.32 -16.56 -5.62
CA ARG A 64 -2.46 -16.17 -4.78
C ARG A 64 -2.62 -14.66 -4.70
N SER A 65 -3.86 -14.22 -4.61
CA SER A 65 -4.17 -12.85 -4.20
C SER A 65 -4.33 -12.82 -2.68
N ARG A 66 -3.63 -11.90 -2.01
CA ARG A 66 -3.77 -11.65 -0.58
C ARG A 66 -4.26 -10.24 -0.34
N GLN A 67 -4.95 -10.05 0.78
CA GLN A 67 -5.44 -8.76 1.25
C GLN A 67 -5.12 -8.64 2.73
N VAL A 68 -4.71 -7.44 3.15
CA VAL A 68 -4.45 -7.11 4.56
C VAL A 68 -5.04 -5.74 4.88
N ALA A 69 -5.54 -5.59 6.11
CA ALA A 69 -5.93 -4.30 6.66
C ALA A 69 -4.78 -3.79 7.53
N LEU A 70 -4.33 -2.57 7.26
CA LEU A 70 -3.26 -1.92 8.01
C LEU A 70 -3.81 -0.68 8.72
N PRO A 71 -3.36 -0.40 9.96
CA PRO A 71 -3.63 0.88 10.62
C PRO A 71 -3.18 2.06 9.76
N ASN A 72 -3.97 3.13 9.72
CA ASN A 72 -3.70 4.31 8.88
C ASN A 72 -2.39 5.03 9.28
N ASP A 73 -1.97 4.94 10.53
CA ASP A 73 -0.72 5.51 11.05
C ASP A 73 0.52 4.66 10.72
N SER A 74 0.32 3.47 10.13
CA SER A 74 1.37 2.55 9.73
C SER A 74 1.56 2.44 8.22
N LEU A 75 0.76 3.19 7.44
CA LEU A 75 0.70 3.11 5.99
C LEU A 75 0.74 4.50 5.35
N ILE A 76 1.67 4.70 4.42
CA ILE A 76 1.67 5.84 3.52
C ILE A 76 1.33 5.31 2.12
N VAL A 77 0.36 5.94 1.45
CA VAL A 77 -0.04 5.60 0.08
C VAL A 77 0.46 6.69 -0.86
N GLU A 78 1.34 6.31 -1.77
CA GLU A 78 1.77 7.16 -2.88
C GLU A 78 1.03 6.73 -4.15
N LYS A 79 0.31 7.69 -4.74
CA LYS A 79 -0.38 7.49 -6.02
C LYS A 79 0.51 8.03 -7.11
N GLU A 80 0.81 7.23 -8.13
CA GLU A 80 1.40 7.77 -9.36
C GLU A 80 0.43 8.82 -9.93
N ARG A 81 0.79 10.10 -9.81
CA ARG A 81 0.14 11.13 -10.61
C ARG A 81 0.71 10.98 -12.02
N LYS A 82 -0.11 10.54 -12.98
CA LYS A 82 0.17 10.86 -14.38
C LYS A 82 0.35 12.37 -14.44
N GLN A 83 1.55 12.83 -14.77
CA GLN A 83 1.76 14.24 -15.13
C GLN A 83 0.78 14.53 -16.27
N PRO A 84 -0.09 15.54 -16.15
CA PRO A 84 -0.78 16.05 -17.33
C PRO A 84 0.30 16.58 -18.27
N ILE A 85 0.37 15.98 -19.45
CA ILE A 85 1.04 16.53 -20.63
C ILE A 85 0.37 17.84 -21.04
#